data_AF-A0A6A6R2E6-F1
#
_entry.id   AF-A0A6A6R2E6-F1
#
_cell.length_a   1.000
_cell.length_b   1.000
_cell.length_c   1.000
_cell.angle_alpha   90.00
_cell.angle_beta   90.00
_cell.angle_gamma   90.00
#
_symmetry.space_group_name_H-M   'P 1'
#
loop_
_entity.id
_entity.type
_entity.pdbx_description
1 polymer ?
#
loop_
_entity_poly.entity_id
_entity_poly.type
_entity_poly.pdbx_seq_one_letter_code
_entity_poly.pdbx_strand_id
1 'polypeptide(L)'
;MISMPAREAEILIQEYQSCTLQELRERYEYPLEAYSPLARLLLRIPDKSINNTGRRLILECSAANDPLATLIILGSLRRKDGWAREIPKAEILHARQHLKALAHQESSPDAMVLVGLDLRAQNRDKEARVLFESALRKVSAGEMLDVNSGVTGDKLQFKVDQVRGHDLLPIPAPWIALGKLLLEKGDLEAAKAVLHDGALKADDPMAYFYLAECGEMYSDEWLEYMTKAAASGHPDAMFHMGNFYAQSKQQAKESVGPTGYHHLKGLDAYRSWKAGPGWLRSLPGLPKDLALSGREAMAVEWYLLAFEDAHRPAAVALAQILRRKSAWWAAAEALRDVLANRWDMFDVDEGGPQAKREAIALSRIWMAEEKEQGLTFTKDVVDDAKKGVSRPPPEG
;
A
#
# COMPACT_ATOMS: atom_id res chain seq x y z
N MET A 1 -17.83 -13.82 -10.11
CA MET A 1 -18.27 -12.44 -9.83
C MET A 1 -19.79 -12.40 -9.94
N ILE A 2 -20.52 -12.26 -8.83
CA ILE A 2 -21.90 -11.77 -8.94
C ILE A 2 -21.75 -10.28 -9.25
N SER A 3 -21.69 -9.96 -10.54
CA SER A 3 -21.60 -8.59 -11.03
C SER A 3 -22.92 -7.90 -10.70
N MET A 4 -23.02 -7.30 -9.53
CA MET A 4 -24.09 -6.35 -9.22
C MET A 4 -23.88 -5.13 -10.13
N PRO A 5 -24.78 -4.84 -11.08
CA PRO A 5 -24.71 -3.64 -11.90
C PRO A 5 -24.64 -2.39 -11.02
N ALA A 6 -23.85 -1.39 -11.42
CA ALA A 6 -23.64 -0.16 -10.64
C ALA A 6 -24.97 0.51 -10.22
N ARG A 7 -25.98 0.47 -11.11
CA ARG A 7 -27.33 0.99 -10.84
C ARG A 7 -28.06 0.22 -9.73
N GLU A 8 -27.88 -1.10 -9.65
CA GLU A 8 -28.46 -1.92 -8.58
C GLU A 8 -27.77 -1.63 -7.25
N ALA A 9 -26.44 -1.46 -7.25
CA ALA A 9 -25.70 -1.04 -6.06
C ALA A 9 -26.19 0.33 -5.54
N GLU A 10 -26.42 1.31 -6.43
CA GLU A 10 -26.98 2.62 -6.04
C GLU A 10 -28.36 2.50 -5.40
N ILE A 11 -29.26 1.69 -5.96
CA ILE A 11 -30.60 1.45 -5.41
C ILE A 11 -30.50 0.79 -4.04
N LEU A 12 -29.66 -0.25 -3.91
CA LEU A 12 -29.43 -0.94 -2.64
C LEU A 12 -28.91 0.01 -1.56
N ILE A 13 -27.98 0.90 -1.90
CA ILE A 13 -27.43 1.89 -0.97
C ILE A 13 -28.52 2.83 -0.48
N GLN A 14 -29.41 3.29 -1.37
CA GLN A 14 -30.52 4.17 -1.02
C GLN A 14 -31.54 3.45 -0.12
N GLU A 15 -31.92 2.21 -0.47
CA GLU A 15 -32.90 1.47 0.31
C GLU A 15 -32.36 1.05 1.68
N TYR A 16 -31.08 0.68 1.79
CA TYR A 16 -30.46 0.27 3.04
C TYR A 16 -30.46 1.36 4.11
N GLN A 17 -30.56 2.64 3.72
CA GLN A 17 -30.74 3.74 4.66
C GLN A 17 -32.05 3.63 5.46
N SER A 18 -33.03 2.86 4.98
CA SER A 18 -34.37 2.72 5.54
C SER A 18 -34.74 1.32 6.02
N CYS A 19 -33.88 0.32 5.81
CA CYS A 19 -34.17 -1.09 6.13
C CYS A 19 -32.98 -1.80 6.80
N THR A 20 -33.14 -3.08 7.09
CA THR A 20 -32.15 -4.01 7.68
C THR A 20 -31.55 -4.93 6.62
N LEU A 21 -30.38 -5.52 6.89
CA LEU A 21 -29.76 -6.50 5.98
C LEU A 21 -30.69 -7.68 5.69
N GLN A 22 -31.49 -8.12 6.66
CA GLN A 22 -32.45 -9.21 6.45
C GLN A 22 -33.53 -8.83 5.43
N GLU A 23 -34.13 -7.63 5.56
CA GLU A 23 -35.14 -7.15 4.62
C GLU A 23 -34.58 -6.98 3.20
N LEU A 24 -33.33 -6.52 3.06
CA LEU A 24 -32.67 -6.47 1.76
C LEU A 24 -32.48 -7.85 1.14
N ARG A 25 -32.07 -8.84 1.94
CA ARG A 25 -31.86 -10.21 1.46
C ARG A 25 -33.18 -10.84 1.01
N GLU A 26 -34.25 -10.62 1.75
CA GLU A 26 -35.59 -11.11 1.39
C GLU A 26 -36.12 -10.44 0.12
N ARG A 27 -35.79 -9.16 -0.11
CA ARG A 27 -36.26 -8.39 -1.28
C ARG A 27 -35.50 -8.70 -2.56
N TYR A 28 -34.19 -8.86 -2.48
CA TYR A 28 -33.32 -8.93 -3.65
C TYR A 28 -32.71 -10.32 -3.88
N GLU A 29 -32.88 -11.25 -2.94
CA GLU A 29 -32.40 -12.62 -3.03
C GLU A 29 -30.88 -12.75 -3.27
N TYR A 30 -30.09 -11.72 -2.98
CA TYR A 30 -28.64 -11.82 -3.05
C TYR A 30 -28.07 -12.66 -1.88
N PRO A 31 -27.01 -13.45 -2.13
CA PRO A 31 -26.31 -14.18 -1.07
C PRO A 31 -25.63 -13.22 -0.10
N LEU A 32 -25.44 -13.65 1.16
CA LEU A 32 -24.87 -12.81 2.23
C LEU A 32 -23.48 -12.29 1.85
N GLU A 33 -22.71 -13.12 1.16
CA GLU A 33 -21.35 -12.91 0.69
C GLU A 33 -21.24 -11.74 -0.30
N ALA A 34 -22.33 -11.34 -0.95
CA ALA A 34 -22.36 -10.20 -1.87
C ALA A 34 -22.37 -8.84 -1.14
N TYR A 35 -22.82 -8.79 0.11
CA TYR A 35 -22.98 -7.53 0.85
C TYR A 35 -21.68 -7.03 1.48
N SER A 36 -20.76 -7.91 1.87
CA SER A 36 -19.47 -7.52 2.47
C SER A 36 -18.55 -6.77 1.50
N PRO A 37 -18.38 -7.19 0.22
CA PRO A 37 -17.67 -6.40 -0.78
C PRO A 37 -18.32 -5.03 -1.00
N LEU A 38 -19.65 -4.97 -1.08
CA LEU A 38 -20.39 -3.71 -1.22
C LEU A 38 -20.12 -2.79 -0.02
N ALA A 39 -20.32 -3.27 1.20
CA ALA A 39 -20.07 -2.52 2.43
C ALA A 39 -18.66 -1.91 2.45
N ARG A 40 -17.67 -2.65 1.98
CA ARG A 40 -16.29 -2.18 1.88
C ARG A 40 -16.09 -1.07 0.83
N LEU A 41 -16.76 -1.13 -0.31
CA LEU A 41 -16.75 -0.03 -1.27
C LEU A 41 -17.34 1.24 -0.64
N LEU A 42 -18.43 1.12 0.11
CA LEU A 42 -19.06 2.24 0.82
C LEU A 42 -18.13 2.85 1.88
N LEU A 43 -17.35 2.01 2.58
CA LEU A 43 -16.35 2.46 3.56
C LEU A 43 -15.21 3.29 2.94
N ARG A 44 -15.00 3.21 1.63
CA ARG A 44 -13.96 3.98 0.91
C ARG A 44 -14.47 5.32 0.38
N ILE A 45 -15.78 5.53 0.36
CA ILE A 45 -16.36 6.79 -0.10
C ILE A 45 -16.22 7.82 1.03
N PRO A 46 -15.61 9.00 0.77
CA PRO A 46 -15.35 10.01 1.80
C PRO A 46 -16.62 10.71 2.31
N ASP A 47 -17.76 10.50 1.65
CA ASP A 47 -19.06 10.97 2.14
C ASP A 47 -19.42 10.28 3.46
N LYS A 48 -19.61 11.08 4.52
CA LYS A 48 -19.88 10.57 5.86
C LYS A 48 -21.16 9.74 5.95
N SER A 49 -22.20 10.10 5.19
CA SER A 49 -23.47 9.37 5.21
C SER A 49 -23.30 7.99 4.58
N ILE A 50 -22.69 7.92 3.39
CA ILE A 50 -22.40 6.67 2.69
C ILE A 50 -21.44 5.80 3.50
N ASN A 51 -20.42 6.40 4.13
CA ASN A 51 -19.49 5.70 4.99
C ASN A 51 -20.21 5.04 6.19
N ASN A 52 -21.12 5.76 6.85
CA ASN A 52 -21.92 5.22 7.95
C ASN A 52 -22.81 4.05 7.50
N THR A 53 -23.40 4.15 6.30
CA THR A 53 -24.13 3.04 5.67
C THR A 53 -23.24 1.82 5.48
N GLY A 54 -22.02 2.00 4.96
CA GLY A 54 -21.03 0.91 4.84
C GLY A 54 -20.64 0.29 6.17
N ARG A 55 -20.46 1.10 7.22
CA ARG A 55 -20.17 0.62 8.59
C ARG A 55 -21.30 -0.22 9.15
N ARG A 56 -22.54 0.22 8.99
CA ARG A 56 -23.70 -0.54 9.47
C ARG A 56 -23.80 -1.87 8.73
N LEU A 57 -23.65 -1.84 7.40
CA LEU A 57 -23.74 -3.04 6.56
C LEU A 57 -22.68 -4.07 6.92
N ILE A 58 -21.41 -3.66 7.10
CA ILE A 58 -20.34 -4.60 7.45
C ILE A 58 -20.54 -5.22 8.84
N LEU A 59 -21.08 -4.45 9.80
CA LEU A 59 -21.39 -4.96 11.14
C LEU A 59 -22.54 -5.97 11.10
N GLU A 60 -23.63 -5.67 10.40
CA GLU A 60 -24.75 -6.60 10.22
C GLU A 60 -24.31 -7.88 9.49
N CYS A 61 -23.41 -7.79 8.49
CA CYS A 61 -22.83 -8.96 7.83
C CYS A 61 -22.00 -9.81 8.80
N SER A 62 -21.15 -9.19 9.63
CA SER A 62 -20.36 -9.92 10.63
C SER A 62 -21.23 -10.56 11.72
N ALA A 63 -22.31 -9.89 12.14
CA ALA A 63 -23.30 -10.45 13.07
C ALA A 63 -24.03 -11.66 12.46
N ALA A 64 -24.21 -11.68 11.13
CA ALA A 64 -24.72 -12.81 10.37
C ALA A 64 -23.66 -13.90 10.09
N ASN A 65 -22.49 -13.84 10.74
CA ASN A 65 -21.35 -14.74 10.56
C ASN A 65 -20.79 -14.76 9.12
N ASP A 66 -20.82 -13.63 8.41
CA ASP A 66 -20.06 -13.52 7.16
C ASP A 66 -18.53 -13.48 7.45
N PRO A 67 -17.74 -14.40 6.88
CA PRO A 67 -16.30 -14.46 7.13
C PRO A 67 -15.57 -13.20 6.66
N LEU A 68 -15.92 -12.68 5.48
CA LEU A 68 -15.24 -11.54 4.88
C LEU A 68 -15.44 -10.27 5.71
N ALA A 69 -16.66 -10.02 6.18
CA ALA A 69 -16.98 -8.90 7.06
C ALA A 69 -16.17 -8.95 8.36
N THR A 70 -16.08 -10.13 8.95
CA THR A 70 -15.32 -10.36 10.19
C THR A 70 -13.83 -10.06 9.98
N LEU A 71 -13.25 -10.51 8.88
CA LEU A 71 -11.86 -10.24 8.50
C LEU A 71 -11.63 -8.74 8.22
N ILE A 72 -12.56 -8.07 7.53
CA ILE A 72 -12.49 -6.62 7.25
C ILE A 72 -12.50 -5.83 8.56
N ILE A 73 -13.44 -6.09 9.46
CA ILE A 73 -13.57 -5.36 10.74
C ILE A 73 -12.29 -5.51 11.57
N LEU A 74 -11.85 -6.75 11.80
CA LEU A 74 -10.72 -7.02 12.69
C LEU A 74 -9.38 -6.62 12.06
N GLY A 75 -9.23 -6.79 10.75
CA GLY A 75 -8.08 -6.27 10.01
C GLY A 75 -7.98 -4.75 10.08
N SER A 76 -9.11 -4.04 9.90
CA SER A 76 -9.16 -2.57 9.92
C SER A 76 -8.92 -2.03 11.33
N LEU A 77 -9.42 -2.70 12.36
CA LEU A 77 -9.09 -2.42 13.76
C LEU A 77 -7.59 -2.53 14.03
N ARG A 78 -6.93 -3.55 13.49
CA ARG A 78 -5.49 -3.76 13.65
C ARG A 78 -4.66 -2.67 12.96
N ARG A 79 -5.06 -2.24 11.76
CA ARG A 79 -4.47 -1.08 11.07
C ARG A 79 -4.80 0.26 11.73
N LYS A 80 -5.74 0.26 12.69
CA LYS A 80 -6.24 1.45 13.38
C LYS A 80 -6.96 2.41 12.43
N ASP A 81 -7.60 1.89 11.39
CA ASP A 81 -8.46 2.65 10.48
C ASP A 81 -9.48 3.43 11.33
N GLY A 82 -9.64 4.73 11.10
CA GLY A 82 -10.38 5.56 12.06
C GLY A 82 -11.86 5.21 12.18
N TRP A 83 -12.49 4.71 11.11
CA TRP A 83 -13.86 4.16 11.18
C TRP A 83 -13.96 2.97 12.12
N ALA A 84 -12.93 2.13 12.16
CA ALA A 84 -12.92 0.91 12.96
C ALA A 84 -12.81 1.22 14.46
N ARG A 85 -12.21 2.37 14.83
CA ARG A 85 -12.10 2.81 16.23
C ARG A 85 -13.44 3.14 16.88
N GLU A 86 -14.45 3.45 16.06
CA GLU A 86 -15.79 3.80 16.51
C GLU A 86 -16.69 2.56 16.69
N ILE A 87 -16.21 1.37 16.32
CA ILE A 87 -16.99 0.13 16.46
C ILE A 87 -17.24 -0.18 17.94
N PRO A 88 -18.50 -0.46 18.35
CA PRO A 88 -18.81 -0.83 19.72
C PRO A 88 -18.05 -2.08 20.18
N LYS A 89 -17.59 -2.09 21.43
CA LYS A 89 -16.82 -3.22 22.01
C LYS A 89 -17.56 -4.57 21.93
N ALA A 90 -18.89 -4.57 21.99
CA ALA A 90 -19.71 -5.78 21.88
C ALA A 90 -19.57 -6.42 20.49
N GLU A 91 -19.63 -5.62 19.43
CA GLU A 91 -19.45 -6.09 18.05
C GLU A 91 -18.03 -6.62 17.82
N ILE A 92 -17.02 -5.94 18.38
CA ILE A 92 -15.62 -6.41 18.32
C ILE A 92 -15.48 -7.77 19.02
N LEU A 93 -16.15 -7.96 20.15
CA LEU A 93 -16.12 -9.24 20.87
C LEU A 93 -16.78 -10.35 20.05
N HIS A 94 -17.93 -10.08 19.45
CA HIS A 94 -18.60 -11.01 18.54
C HIS A 94 -17.71 -11.40 17.36
N ALA A 95 -17.19 -10.41 16.64
CA ALA A 95 -16.28 -10.64 15.51
C ALA A 95 -15.06 -11.46 15.91
N ARG A 96 -14.46 -11.22 17.11
CA ARG A 96 -13.34 -12.03 17.62
C ARG A 96 -13.72 -13.48 17.93
N GLN A 97 -14.93 -13.72 18.44
CA GLN A 97 -15.42 -15.08 18.68
C GLN A 97 -15.59 -15.81 17.35
N HIS A 98 -16.22 -15.16 16.37
CA HIS A 98 -16.38 -15.70 15.03
C HIS A 98 -15.03 -15.95 14.35
N LEU A 99 -14.06 -15.03 14.43
CA LEU A 99 -12.71 -15.21 13.88
C LEU A 99 -12.02 -16.47 14.42
N LYS A 100 -12.18 -16.78 15.71
CA LYS A 100 -11.63 -18.00 16.31
C LYS A 100 -12.31 -19.26 15.74
N ALA A 101 -13.62 -19.22 15.53
CA ALA A 101 -14.33 -20.31 14.87
C ALA A 101 -13.84 -20.52 13.43
N LEU A 102 -13.68 -19.43 12.65
CA LEU A 102 -13.13 -19.49 11.29
C LEU A 102 -11.72 -20.09 11.25
N ALA A 103 -10.85 -19.70 12.19
CA ALA A 103 -9.47 -20.18 12.24
C ALA A 103 -9.36 -21.66 12.65
N HIS A 104 -10.23 -22.15 13.54
CA HIS A 104 -10.13 -23.50 14.12
C HIS A 104 -11.07 -24.54 13.50
N GLN A 105 -12.30 -24.16 13.16
CA GLN A 105 -13.33 -25.08 12.65
C GLN A 105 -13.32 -25.10 11.14
N GLU A 106 -13.44 -23.93 10.51
CA GLU A 106 -13.46 -23.80 9.04
C GLU A 106 -12.05 -23.81 8.43
N SER A 107 -11.02 -23.69 9.28
CA SER A 107 -9.62 -23.69 8.87
C SER A 107 -9.28 -22.62 7.82
N SER A 108 -9.92 -21.45 7.89
CA SER A 108 -9.65 -20.33 6.97
C SER A 108 -8.21 -19.79 7.15
N PRO A 109 -7.37 -19.76 6.10
CA PRO A 109 -5.98 -19.29 6.22
C PRO A 109 -5.87 -17.84 6.67
N ASP A 110 -6.74 -16.95 6.18
CA ASP A 110 -6.72 -15.53 6.56
C ASP A 110 -7.12 -15.33 8.02
N ALA A 111 -8.10 -16.12 8.50
CA ALA A 111 -8.46 -16.13 9.91
C ALA A 111 -7.31 -16.65 10.78
N MET A 112 -6.63 -17.72 10.37
CA MET A 112 -5.44 -18.23 11.05
C MET A 112 -4.32 -17.17 11.14
N VAL A 113 -4.08 -16.43 10.04
CA VAL A 113 -3.10 -15.33 10.06
C VAL A 113 -3.53 -14.25 11.04
N LEU A 114 -4.79 -13.80 11.01
CA LEU A 114 -5.23 -12.73 11.89
C LEU A 114 -5.19 -13.12 13.37
N VAL A 115 -5.57 -14.36 13.71
CA VAL A 115 -5.41 -14.91 15.07
C VAL A 115 -3.93 -15.03 15.44
N GLY A 116 -3.06 -15.49 14.53
CA GLY A 116 -1.62 -15.55 14.76
C GLY A 116 -1.01 -14.17 15.03
N LEU A 117 -1.47 -13.14 14.32
CA LEU A 117 -1.06 -11.76 14.54
C LEU A 117 -1.53 -11.20 15.90
N ASP A 118 -2.69 -11.60 16.39
CA ASP A 118 -3.17 -11.28 17.75
C ASP A 118 -2.36 -12.00 18.83
N LEU A 119 -1.95 -13.26 18.58
CA LEU A 119 -1.05 -14.01 19.46
C LEU A 119 0.33 -13.38 19.54
N ARG A 120 0.88 -12.89 18.42
CA ARG A 120 2.15 -12.13 18.41
C ARG A 120 2.07 -10.86 19.25
N ALA A 121 0.96 -10.12 19.16
CA ALA A 121 0.75 -8.94 20.00
C ALA A 121 0.70 -9.27 21.51
N GLN A 122 0.48 -10.53 21.88
CA GLN A 122 0.52 -11.06 23.24
C GLN A 122 1.85 -11.75 23.58
N ASN A 123 2.89 -11.63 22.74
CA ASN A 123 4.18 -12.32 22.86
C ASN A 123 4.09 -13.86 22.82
N ARG A 124 3.06 -14.42 22.19
CA ARG A 124 2.84 -15.87 22.05
C ARG A 124 3.34 -16.37 20.69
N ASP A 125 4.59 -16.06 20.37
CA ASP A 125 5.17 -16.26 19.03
C ASP A 125 5.21 -17.73 18.57
N LYS A 126 5.40 -18.67 19.51
CA LYS A 126 5.40 -20.11 19.18
C LYS A 126 4.05 -20.57 18.63
N GLU A 127 2.96 -20.11 19.24
CA GLU A 127 1.61 -20.46 18.82
C GLU A 127 1.23 -19.73 17.53
N ALA A 128 1.64 -18.47 17.40
CA ALA A 128 1.47 -17.72 16.16
C ALA A 128 2.17 -18.41 14.97
N ARG A 129 3.41 -18.89 15.17
CA ARG A 129 4.16 -19.64 14.16
C ARG A 129 3.39 -20.87 13.68
N VAL A 130 2.83 -21.66 14.60
CA VAL A 130 2.03 -22.86 14.25
C VAL A 130 0.82 -22.48 13.39
N LEU A 131 0.13 -21.38 13.72
CA LEU A 131 -0.99 -20.90 12.90
C LEU A 131 -0.55 -20.42 11.52
N PHE A 132 0.56 -19.69 11.41
CA PHE A 132 1.06 -19.24 10.11
C PHE A 132 1.54 -20.40 9.23
N GLU A 133 2.23 -21.39 9.80
CA GLU A 133 2.64 -22.60 9.09
C GLU A 133 1.43 -23.44 8.65
N SER A 134 0.37 -23.49 9.47
CA SER A 134 -0.91 -24.11 9.10
C SER A 134 -1.58 -23.37 7.95
N ALA A 135 -1.68 -22.04 8.03
CA ALA A 135 -2.24 -21.20 6.98
C ALA A 135 -1.46 -21.34 5.67
N LEU A 136 -0.13 -21.35 5.73
CA LEU A 136 0.74 -21.53 4.57
C LEU A 136 0.52 -22.90 3.90
N ARG A 137 0.42 -23.98 4.68
CA ARG A 137 0.13 -25.32 4.13
C ARG A 137 -1.21 -25.37 3.40
N LYS A 138 -2.24 -24.73 3.96
CA LYS A 138 -3.57 -24.63 3.36
C LYS A 138 -3.54 -23.88 2.04
N VAL A 139 -2.87 -22.74 2.03
CA VAL A 139 -2.65 -21.94 0.81
C VAL A 139 -1.87 -22.72 -0.24
N SER A 140 -0.80 -23.42 0.14
CA SER A 140 -0.03 -24.28 -0.75
C SER A 140 -0.85 -25.44 -1.35
N ALA A 141 -1.90 -25.87 -0.66
CA ALA A 141 -2.85 -26.87 -1.15
C ALA A 141 -3.95 -26.28 -2.06
N GLY A 142 -3.96 -24.96 -2.28
CA GLY A 142 -4.98 -24.24 -3.07
C GLY A 142 -6.25 -23.91 -2.27
N GLU A 143 -6.24 -24.05 -0.94
CA GLU A 143 -7.38 -23.76 -0.06
C GLU A 143 -7.37 -22.29 0.40
N MET A 144 -7.34 -21.33 -0.53
CA MET A 144 -7.42 -19.90 -0.19
C MET A 144 -8.82 -19.34 -0.46
N LEU A 145 -9.29 -18.44 0.40
CA LEU A 145 -10.53 -17.70 0.17
C LEU A 145 -10.32 -16.76 -1.02
N ASP A 146 -11.16 -16.91 -2.04
CA ASP A 146 -11.25 -15.92 -3.11
C ASP A 146 -12.07 -14.72 -2.61
N VAL A 147 -11.36 -13.65 -2.26
CA VAL A 147 -11.97 -12.40 -1.76
C VAL A 147 -12.90 -11.75 -2.79
N ASN A 148 -12.79 -12.10 -4.07
CA ASN A 148 -13.63 -11.57 -5.14
C ASN A 148 -14.89 -12.42 -5.40
N SER A 149 -14.91 -13.69 -5.01
CA SER A 149 -16.10 -14.54 -5.16
C SER A 149 -16.79 -14.86 -3.84
N GLY A 150 -16.14 -14.67 -2.69
CA GLY A 150 -16.71 -14.97 -1.37
C GLY A 150 -16.89 -16.47 -1.12
N VAL A 151 -16.51 -17.34 -2.05
CA VAL A 151 -16.68 -18.80 -1.95
C VAL A 151 -15.32 -19.46 -1.74
N THR A 152 -15.25 -20.31 -0.72
CA THR A 152 -14.14 -21.24 -0.50
C THR A 152 -14.46 -22.53 -1.27
N GLY A 153 -13.76 -22.84 -2.36
CA GLY A 153 -14.02 -24.15 -3.00
C GLY A 153 -13.40 -24.41 -4.37
N ASP A 154 -13.22 -23.38 -5.19
CA ASP A 154 -12.55 -23.60 -6.48
C ASP A 154 -11.05 -23.52 -6.27
N LYS A 155 -10.35 -24.60 -6.60
CA LYS A 155 -8.89 -24.73 -6.59
C LYS A 155 -8.29 -23.68 -7.51
N LEU A 156 -8.14 -22.46 -7.01
CA LEU A 156 -7.47 -21.39 -7.71
C LEU A 156 -6.02 -21.81 -7.87
N GLN A 157 -5.60 -21.96 -9.12
CA GLN A 157 -4.18 -22.00 -9.45
C GLN A 157 -3.55 -20.73 -8.87
N PHE A 158 -2.32 -20.85 -8.39
CA PHE A 158 -1.51 -19.91 -7.59
C PHE A 158 -1.27 -18.50 -8.20
N LYS A 159 -2.18 -17.96 -9.03
CA LYS A 159 -2.12 -16.61 -9.59
C LYS A 159 -2.78 -15.63 -8.62
N VAL A 160 -1.97 -15.03 -7.77
CA VAL A 160 -2.40 -14.03 -6.77
C VAL A 160 -2.90 -12.74 -7.43
N ASP A 161 -2.55 -12.49 -8.70
CA ASP A 161 -2.97 -11.32 -9.50
C ASP A 161 -4.47 -11.02 -9.42
N GLN A 162 -5.30 -12.03 -9.14
CA GLN A 162 -6.76 -11.87 -8.99
C GLN A 162 -7.29 -12.21 -7.59
N VAL A 163 -6.49 -12.81 -6.72
CA VAL A 163 -6.99 -13.47 -5.49
C VAL A 163 -6.60 -12.70 -4.23
N ARG A 164 -5.53 -11.89 -4.27
CA ARG A 164 -5.28 -10.88 -3.22
C ARG A 164 -4.95 -9.59 -3.93
N GLY A 165 -5.97 -8.83 -4.31
CA GLY A 165 -5.73 -7.38 -4.30
C GLY A 165 -5.21 -7.10 -2.90
N HIS A 166 -3.96 -6.70 -2.74
CA HIS A 166 -3.39 -6.35 -1.43
C HIS A 166 -4.22 -5.26 -0.73
N ASP A 167 -5.04 -4.57 -1.52
CA ASP A 167 -6.11 -3.66 -1.13
C ASP A 167 -7.32 -4.30 -0.46
N LEU A 168 -7.61 -5.58 -0.74
CA LEU A 168 -8.89 -6.23 -0.45
C LEU A 168 -9.09 -6.55 1.02
N LEU A 169 -8.06 -7.05 1.67
CA LEU A 169 -8.08 -7.36 3.09
C LEU A 169 -6.86 -6.74 3.78
N PRO A 170 -7.03 -6.13 4.97
CA PRO A 170 -5.93 -5.61 5.80
C PRO A 170 -4.98 -6.68 6.36
N ILE A 171 -4.90 -7.86 5.73
CA ILE A 171 -4.31 -9.06 6.30
C ILE A 171 -3.14 -9.46 5.41
N PRO A 172 -1.90 -9.49 5.96
CA PRO A 172 -0.74 -9.92 5.18
C PRO A 172 -0.91 -11.38 4.76
N ALA A 173 -0.29 -11.77 3.65
CA ALA A 173 -0.25 -13.18 3.27
C ALA A 173 0.49 -14.04 4.30
N PRO A 174 0.16 -15.34 4.42
CA PRO A 174 0.79 -16.21 5.41
C PRO A 174 2.31 -16.25 5.32
N TRP A 175 2.88 -16.25 4.11
CA TRP A 175 4.33 -16.21 3.90
C TRP A 175 4.96 -14.90 4.37
N ILE A 176 4.26 -13.76 4.23
CA ILE A 176 4.73 -12.47 4.78
C ILE A 176 4.69 -12.49 6.31
N ALA A 177 3.59 -12.95 6.90
CA ALA A 177 3.42 -13.00 8.35
C ALA A 177 4.45 -13.94 9.02
N LEU A 178 4.68 -15.11 8.42
CA LEU A 178 5.68 -16.08 8.88
C LEU A 178 7.11 -15.59 8.62
N GLY A 179 7.40 -15.10 7.42
CA GLY A 179 8.71 -14.57 7.04
C GLY A 179 9.17 -13.46 7.99
N LYS A 180 8.32 -12.46 8.26
CA LYS A 180 8.61 -11.41 9.25
C LYS A 180 8.89 -11.97 10.64
N LEU A 181 8.07 -12.91 11.12
CA LEU A 181 8.28 -13.53 12.42
C LEU A 181 9.64 -14.23 12.48
N LEU A 182 10.04 -14.94 11.42
CA LEU A 182 11.33 -15.63 11.35
C LEU A 182 12.51 -14.66 11.32
N LEU A 183 12.41 -13.56 10.55
CA LEU A 183 13.41 -12.49 10.52
C LEU A 183 13.61 -11.87 11.90
N GLU A 184 12.54 -11.54 12.63
CA GLU A 184 12.62 -11.00 13.99
C GLU A 184 13.25 -11.98 15.00
N LYS A 185 13.19 -13.30 14.73
CA LYS A 185 13.86 -14.33 15.53
C LYS A 185 15.30 -14.61 15.08
N GLY A 186 15.77 -13.97 14.01
CA GLY A 186 17.10 -14.18 13.45
C GLY A 186 17.25 -15.45 12.63
N ASP A 187 16.15 -16.13 12.27
CA ASP A 187 16.15 -17.33 11.44
C ASP A 187 16.09 -16.94 9.94
N LEU A 188 17.19 -16.36 9.45
CA LEU A 188 17.28 -15.76 8.12
C LEU A 188 17.03 -16.79 7.00
N GLU A 189 17.59 -17.99 7.12
CA GLU A 189 17.46 -19.03 6.09
C GLU A 189 16.02 -19.53 5.98
N ALA A 190 15.34 -19.79 7.11
CA ALA A 190 13.94 -20.17 7.09
C ALA A 190 13.05 -19.04 6.56
N ALA A 191 13.35 -17.78 6.93
CA ALA A 191 12.62 -16.63 6.42
C ALA A 191 12.76 -16.52 4.89
N LYS A 192 13.98 -16.59 4.35
CA LYS A 192 14.26 -16.58 2.91
C LYS A 192 13.50 -17.69 2.19
N ALA A 193 13.49 -18.91 2.72
CA ALA A 193 12.78 -20.02 2.09
C ALA A 193 11.27 -19.77 1.97
N VAL A 194 10.64 -19.26 3.04
CA VAL A 194 9.20 -18.94 3.03
C VAL A 194 8.87 -17.76 2.11
N LEU A 195 9.69 -16.69 2.15
CA LEU A 195 9.51 -15.51 1.31
C LEU A 195 9.74 -15.83 -0.17
N HIS A 196 10.73 -16.66 -0.49
CA HIS A 196 11.01 -17.12 -1.84
C HIS A 196 9.83 -17.89 -2.44
N ASP A 197 9.15 -18.72 -1.64
CA ASP A 197 7.92 -19.39 -2.08
C ASP A 197 6.81 -18.38 -2.38
N GLY A 198 6.59 -17.37 -1.53
CA GLY A 198 5.63 -16.31 -1.78
C GLY A 198 5.96 -15.49 -3.03
N ALA A 199 7.23 -15.16 -3.22
CA ALA A 199 7.71 -14.36 -4.34
C ALA A 199 7.61 -15.13 -5.66
N LEU A 200 8.20 -16.31 -5.79
CA LEU A 200 8.30 -16.99 -7.08
C LEU A 200 7.06 -17.81 -7.45
N LYS A 201 6.33 -18.35 -6.47
CA LYS A 201 5.13 -19.17 -6.77
C LYS A 201 3.87 -18.31 -6.82
N ALA A 202 3.80 -17.28 -5.99
CA ALA A 202 2.61 -16.44 -5.83
C ALA A 202 2.77 -15.05 -6.49
N ASP A 203 3.95 -14.69 -6.97
CA ASP A 203 4.26 -13.37 -7.53
C ASP A 203 3.93 -12.20 -6.58
N ASP A 204 4.05 -12.44 -5.26
CA ASP A 204 3.69 -11.45 -4.25
C ASP A 204 4.75 -10.31 -4.19
N PRO A 205 4.36 -9.05 -4.47
CA PRO A 205 5.29 -7.91 -4.48
C PRO A 205 5.99 -7.69 -3.13
N MET A 206 5.29 -7.92 -2.03
CA MET A 206 5.86 -7.74 -0.69
C MET A 206 6.77 -8.89 -0.31
N ALA A 207 6.57 -10.08 -0.87
CA ALA A 207 7.50 -11.20 -0.70
C ALA A 207 8.82 -10.94 -1.45
N TYR A 208 8.76 -10.43 -2.69
CA TYR A 208 9.94 -9.97 -3.42
C TYR A 208 10.69 -8.88 -2.65
N PHE A 209 9.97 -7.89 -2.12
CA PHE A 209 10.57 -6.81 -1.33
C PHE A 209 11.36 -7.35 -0.12
N TYR A 210 10.73 -8.18 0.72
CA TYR A 210 11.43 -8.73 1.88
C TYR A 210 12.56 -9.68 1.50
N LEU A 211 12.44 -10.43 0.40
CA LEU A 211 13.52 -11.28 -0.08
C LEU A 211 14.73 -10.46 -0.52
N ALA A 212 14.51 -9.33 -1.20
CA ALA A 212 15.57 -8.39 -1.54
C ALA A 212 16.25 -7.82 -0.28
N GLU A 213 15.47 -7.41 0.73
CA GLU A 213 15.99 -6.89 2.01
C GLU A 213 16.80 -7.92 2.82
N CYS A 214 16.61 -9.22 2.55
CA CYS A 214 17.42 -10.28 3.16
C CYS A 214 18.78 -10.48 2.48
N GLY A 215 19.00 -9.87 1.31
CA GLY A 215 20.22 -9.95 0.51
C GLY A 215 21.17 -8.77 0.73
N GLU A 216 22.27 -8.77 -0.01
CA GLU A 216 23.16 -7.61 -0.06
C GLU A 216 22.54 -6.52 -0.94
N MET A 217 22.39 -5.31 -0.39
CA MET A 217 21.84 -4.17 -1.12
C MET A 217 22.63 -3.91 -2.40
N TYR A 218 21.92 -3.71 -3.52
CA TYR A 218 22.49 -3.51 -4.86
C TYR A 218 23.28 -4.70 -5.46
N SER A 219 23.22 -5.87 -4.84
CA SER A 219 23.56 -7.11 -5.52
C SER A 219 22.63 -7.37 -6.71
N ASP A 220 23.04 -8.28 -7.60
CA ASP A 220 22.23 -8.65 -8.77
C ASP A 220 20.87 -9.24 -8.37
N GLU A 221 20.85 -10.05 -7.30
CA GLU A 221 19.64 -10.63 -6.71
C GLU A 221 18.74 -9.53 -6.10
N TRP A 222 19.31 -8.59 -5.34
CA TRP A 222 18.58 -7.44 -4.82
C TRP A 222 17.94 -6.63 -5.95
N LEU A 223 18.68 -6.34 -7.02
CA LEU A 223 18.18 -5.57 -8.15
C LEU A 223 17.04 -6.30 -8.86
N GLU A 224 17.15 -7.62 -9.05
CA GLU A 224 16.09 -8.41 -9.67
C GLU A 224 14.80 -8.36 -8.84
N TYR A 225 14.87 -8.70 -7.55
CA TYR A 225 13.69 -8.78 -6.70
C TYR A 225 13.11 -7.41 -6.37
N MET A 226 13.95 -6.40 -6.11
CA MET A 226 13.48 -5.03 -5.86
C MET A 226 12.80 -4.44 -7.09
N THR A 227 13.31 -4.71 -8.30
CA THR A 227 12.65 -4.29 -9.55
C THR A 227 11.32 -4.97 -9.73
N LYS A 228 11.22 -6.28 -9.46
CA LYS A 228 9.93 -7.02 -9.52
C LYS A 228 8.93 -6.46 -8.52
N ALA A 229 9.32 -6.27 -7.26
CA ALA A 229 8.47 -5.67 -6.23
C ALA A 229 7.97 -4.27 -6.63
N ALA A 230 8.88 -3.40 -7.12
CA ALA A 230 8.54 -2.05 -7.55
C ALA A 230 7.61 -2.05 -8.78
N ALA A 231 7.89 -2.88 -9.78
CA ALA A 231 7.05 -3.01 -10.97
C ALA A 231 5.65 -3.57 -10.65
N SER A 232 5.55 -4.38 -9.59
CA SER A 232 4.28 -4.94 -9.09
C SER A 232 3.56 -4.02 -8.08
N GLY A 233 3.96 -2.75 -7.95
CA GLY A 233 3.20 -1.77 -7.16
C GLY A 233 3.66 -1.61 -5.70
N HIS A 234 4.84 -2.11 -5.29
CA HIS A 234 5.28 -1.95 -3.90
C HIS A 234 5.94 -0.57 -3.66
N PRO A 235 5.33 0.33 -2.86
CA PRO A 235 5.79 1.71 -2.71
C PRO A 235 7.20 1.83 -2.13
N ASP A 236 7.53 1.04 -1.10
CA ASP A 236 8.90 1.07 -0.52
C ASP A 236 9.93 0.62 -1.56
N ALA A 237 9.62 -0.41 -2.36
CA ALA A 237 10.52 -0.92 -3.38
C ALA A 237 10.76 0.12 -4.47
N MET A 238 9.69 0.81 -4.91
CA MET A 238 9.81 1.96 -5.80
C MET A 238 10.71 3.04 -5.19
N PHE A 239 10.54 3.39 -3.92
CA PHE A 239 11.42 4.33 -3.25
C PHE A 239 12.89 3.86 -3.22
N HIS A 240 13.15 2.59 -2.94
CA HIS A 240 14.49 2.00 -3.01
C HIS A 240 15.09 2.03 -4.43
N MET A 241 14.29 1.75 -5.46
CA MET A 241 14.72 1.90 -6.85
C MET A 241 15.01 3.36 -7.20
N GLY A 242 14.19 4.30 -6.72
CA GLY A 242 14.46 5.73 -6.85
C GLY A 242 15.79 6.14 -6.23
N ASN A 243 16.08 5.64 -5.02
CA ASN A 243 17.35 5.87 -4.32
C ASN A 243 18.54 5.30 -5.09
N PHE A 244 18.40 4.08 -5.62
CA PHE A 244 19.41 3.43 -6.45
C PHE A 244 19.79 4.30 -7.67
N TYR A 245 18.80 4.78 -8.43
CA TYR A 245 19.07 5.61 -9.60
C TYR A 245 19.50 7.04 -9.27
N ALA A 246 19.15 7.56 -8.09
CA ALA A 246 19.53 8.90 -7.64
C ALA A 246 21.00 9.02 -7.23
N GLN A 247 21.71 7.90 -7.03
CA GLN A 247 23.12 7.89 -6.64
C GLN A 247 24.01 8.63 -7.64
N SER A 248 25.10 9.23 -7.16
CA SER A 248 26.14 9.73 -8.06
C SER A 248 26.79 8.60 -8.85
N LYS A 249 27.45 8.91 -9.97
CA LYS A 249 28.15 7.90 -10.79
C LYS A 249 29.27 7.19 -10.02
N GLN A 250 29.90 7.89 -9.08
CA GLN A 250 30.95 7.30 -8.25
C GLN A 250 30.36 6.34 -7.21
N GLN A 251 29.33 6.77 -6.47
CA GLN A 251 28.61 5.91 -5.52
C GLN A 251 28.11 4.64 -6.20
N ALA A 252 27.45 4.79 -7.35
CA ALA A 252 26.99 3.67 -8.15
C ALA A 252 28.10 2.69 -8.52
N LYS A 253 29.30 3.15 -8.89
CA LYS A 253 30.42 2.25 -9.20
C LYS A 253 30.93 1.47 -8.00
N GLU A 254 30.83 2.07 -6.82
CA GLU A 254 31.32 1.49 -5.57
C GLU A 254 30.29 0.54 -4.94
N SER A 255 29.00 0.78 -5.19
CA SER A 255 27.92 0.12 -4.47
C SER A 255 27.30 -1.06 -5.22
N VAL A 256 27.52 -1.21 -6.53
CA VAL A 256 26.78 -2.20 -7.35
C VAL A 256 27.68 -3.33 -7.84
N GLY A 257 27.11 -4.53 -7.94
CA GLY A 257 27.75 -5.65 -8.63
C GLY A 257 27.94 -5.41 -10.14
N PRO A 258 28.66 -6.31 -10.84
CA PRO A 258 28.91 -6.17 -12.29
C PRO A 258 27.63 -5.98 -13.12
N THR A 259 26.55 -6.70 -12.82
CA THR A 259 25.29 -6.60 -13.58
C THR A 259 24.60 -5.27 -13.30
N GLY A 260 24.55 -4.83 -12.04
CA GLY A 260 24.07 -3.50 -11.68
C GLY A 260 24.83 -2.39 -12.42
N TYR A 261 26.15 -2.53 -12.55
CA TYR A 261 26.97 -1.56 -13.28
C TYR A 261 26.63 -1.53 -14.78
N HIS A 262 26.37 -2.68 -15.40
CA HIS A 262 25.93 -2.75 -16.79
C HIS A 262 24.58 -2.07 -17.01
N HIS A 263 23.63 -2.26 -16.09
CA HIS A 263 22.33 -1.60 -16.14
C HIS A 263 22.50 -0.06 -16.09
N LEU A 264 23.29 0.44 -15.14
CA LEU A 264 23.53 1.88 -15.00
C LEU A 264 24.29 2.48 -16.18
N LYS A 265 25.23 1.74 -16.77
CA LYS A 265 25.97 2.17 -17.97
C LYS A 265 25.05 2.34 -19.18
N GLY A 266 24.04 1.47 -19.33
CA GLY A 266 23.01 1.62 -20.35
C GLY A 266 22.23 2.92 -20.20
N LEU A 267 21.84 3.27 -18.97
CA LEU A 267 21.12 4.51 -18.67
C LEU A 267 21.97 5.78 -18.84
N ASP A 268 23.25 5.71 -18.47
CA ASP A 268 24.21 6.81 -18.65
C ASP A 268 24.43 7.19 -20.13
N ALA A 269 24.19 6.26 -21.06
CA ALA A 269 24.30 6.52 -22.48
C ALA A 269 23.15 7.40 -23.02
N TYR A 270 22.04 7.53 -22.28
CA TYR A 270 20.93 8.41 -22.65
C TYR A 270 21.28 9.87 -22.32
N ARG A 271 21.67 10.62 -23.36
CA ARG A 271 22.13 12.01 -23.25
C ARG A 271 21.04 13.04 -22.94
N SER A 272 19.78 12.71 -23.18
CA SER A 272 18.65 13.55 -22.77
C SER A 272 17.37 12.74 -22.78
N TRP A 273 16.69 12.65 -21.65
CA TRP A 273 15.38 12.04 -21.58
C TRP A 273 14.30 13.06 -21.97
N LYS A 274 14.18 13.38 -23.27
CA LYS A 274 13.12 14.30 -23.77
C LYS A 274 11.74 13.65 -23.94
N ALA A 275 11.59 12.38 -23.60
CA ALA A 275 10.31 11.68 -23.62
C ALA A 275 10.32 10.52 -22.62
N GLY A 276 9.99 10.80 -21.35
CA GLY A 276 9.59 9.78 -20.38
C GLY A 276 8.59 8.80 -20.99
N PRO A 277 8.53 7.52 -20.54
CA PRO A 277 7.27 6.78 -20.63
C PRO A 277 6.11 7.73 -20.26
N GLY A 278 5.04 7.69 -21.05
CA GLY A 278 4.12 8.83 -21.24
C GLY A 278 3.47 9.43 -19.98
N TRP A 279 3.58 8.76 -18.84
CA TRP A 279 3.06 9.17 -17.55
C TRP A 279 3.87 10.32 -16.92
N LEU A 280 5.19 10.47 -17.16
CA LEU A 280 5.95 11.67 -16.73
C LEU A 280 5.39 12.99 -17.32
N ARG A 281 4.62 12.92 -18.42
CA ARG A 281 3.97 14.10 -19.03
C ARG A 281 2.74 14.58 -18.24
N SER A 282 2.24 13.79 -17.28
CA SER A 282 1.05 14.14 -16.50
C SER A 282 1.37 14.97 -15.26
N LEU A 283 2.63 15.03 -14.81
CA LEU A 283 2.99 15.86 -13.66
C LEU A 283 2.75 17.34 -13.98
N PRO A 284 1.79 18.00 -13.30
CA PRO A 284 1.54 19.41 -13.53
C PRO A 284 2.82 20.21 -13.22
N GLY A 285 3.13 21.20 -14.06
CA GLY A 285 4.21 22.17 -13.83
C GLY A 285 5.64 21.64 -13.90
N LEU A 286 5.87 20.43 -14.41
CA LEU A 286 7.22 19.99 -14.77
C LEU A 286 7.68 20.72 -16.04
N PRO A 287 8.82 21.43 -16.04
CA PRO A 287 9.32 22.12 -17.24
C PRO A 287 9.52 21.13 -18.39
N LYS A 288 9.01 21.46 -19.58
CA LYS A 288 9.15 20.61 -20.79
C LYS A 288 10.61 20.37 -21.18
N ASP A 289 11.49 21.23 -20.73
CA ASP A 289 12.92 21.26 -20.98
C ASP A 289 13.76 20.84 -19.77
N LEU A 290 13.15 20.24 -18.73
CA LEU A 290 13.88 19.79 -17.54
C LEU A 290 15.01 18.82 -17.93
N ALA A 291 16.25 19.27 -17.75
CA ALA A 291 17.43 18.52 -18.15
C ALA A 291 17.78 17.44 -17.10
N LEU A 292 17.18 16.26 -17.26
CA LEU A 292 17.50 15.06 -16.50
C LEU A 292 18.45 14.15 -17.28
N SER A 293 19.49 13.65 -16.60
CA SER A 293 20.24 12.49 -17.09
C SER A 293 19.35 11.25 -17.10
N GLY A 294 19.76 10.20 -17.84
CA GLY A 294 19.01 8.95 -17.89
C GLY A 294 18.67 8.38 -16.52
N ARG A 295 19.64 8.40 -15.58
CA ARG A 295 19.45 7.91 -14.21
C ARG A 295 18.56 8.82 -13.38
N GLU A 296 18.70 10.13 -13.48
CA GLU A 296 17.84 11.06 -12.73
C GLU A 296 16.38 10.96 -13.17
N ALA A 297 16.13 10.74 -14.47
CA ALA A 297 14.78 10.50 -14.96
C ALA A 297 14.19 9.20 -14.40
N MET A 298 14.95 8.10 -14.33
CA MET A 298 14.51 6.87 -13.64
C MET A 298 14.25 7.09 -12.15
N ALA A 299 15.08 7.90 -11.47
CA ALA A 299 14.88 8.19 -10.06
C ALA A 299 13.58 8.98 -9.82
N VAL A 300 13.36 10.03 -10.62
CA VAL A 300 12.11 10.80 -10.61
C VAL A 300 10.93 9.89 -10.92
N GLU A 301 11.11 8.94 -11.84
CA GLU A 301 10.06 7.99 -12.24
C GLU A 301 9.58 7.18 -11.02
N TRP A 302 10.51 6.45 -10.41
CA TRP A 302 10.17 5.60 -9.28
C TRP A 302 9.69 6.37 -8.05
N TYR A 303 10.25 7.56 -7.78
CA TYR A 303 9.74 8.36 -6.67
C TYR A 303 8.33 8.89 -6.91
N LEU A 304 7.97 9.22 -8.15
CA LEU A 304 6.61 9.65 -8.44
C LEU A 304 5.62 8.51 -8.23
N LEU A 305 5.90 7.32 -8.77
CA LEU A 305 5.04 6.14 -8.59
C LEU A 305 4.85 5.83 -7.11
N ALA A 306 5.95 5.82 -6.34
CA ALA A 306 5.88 5.63 -4.89
C ALA A 306 5.04 6.71 -4.21
N PHE A 307 5.19 7.98 -4.62
CA PHE A 307 4.43 9.09 -4.07
C PHE A 307 2.92 9.00 -4.37
N GLU A 308 2.54 8.58 -5.58
CA GLU A 308 1.15 8.33 -5.95
C GLU A 308 0.53 7.23 -5.06
N ASP A 309 1.32 6.23 -4.68
CA ASP A 309 0.98 5.21 -3.69
C ASP A 309 1.19 5.66 -2.23
N ALA A 310 1.13 6.97 -1.98
CA ALA A 310 1.23 7.62 -0.67
C ALA A 310 2.57 7.46 0.08
N HIS A 311 3.65 7.02 -0.57
CA HIS A 311 4.97 6.89 0.06
C HIS A 311 5.64 8.25 0.28
N ARG A 312 5.58 8.75 1.52
CA ARG A 312 5.98 10.14 1.86
C ARG A 312 7.49 10.41 1.73
N PRO A 313 8.40 9.50 2.12
CA PRO A 313 9.83 9.72 1.90
C PRO A 313 10.17 9.89 0.41
N ALA A 314 9.42 9.25 -0.50
CA ALA A 314 9.64 9.39 -1.93
C ALA A 314 9.28 10.79 -2.44
N ALA A 315 8.20 11.38 -1.92
CA ALA A 315 7.83 12.77 -2.23
C ALA A 315 8.93 13.76 -1.82
N VAL A 316 9.55 13.56 -0.66
CA VAL A 316 10.67 14.39 -0.19
C VAL A 316 11.90 14.22 -1.08
N ALA A 317 12.26 12.98 -1.44
CA ALA A 317 13.39 12.70 -2.33
C ALA A 317 13.17 13.26 -3.75
N LEU A 318 11.94 13.14 -4.28
CA LEU A 318 11.51 13.75 -5.54
C LEU A 318 11.68 15.26 -5.51
N ALA A 319 11.19 15.92 -4.46
CA ALA A 319 11.30 17.36 -4.28
C ALA A 319 12.76 17.82 -4.26
N GLN A 320 13.65 17.08 -3.61
CA GLN A 320 15.08 17.38 -3.59
C GLN A 320 15.74 17.27 -4.98
N ILE A 321 15.39 16.26 -5.79
CA ILE A 321 15.88 16.17 -7.18
C ILE A 321 15.39 17.37 -8.00
N LEU A 322 14.10 17.66 -7.95
CA LEU A 322 13.49 18.77 -8.69
C LEU A 322 14.11 20.12 -8.30
N ARG A 323 14.37 20.32 -7.01
CA ARG A 323 15.05 21.53 -6.49
C ARG A 323 16.45 21.69 -7.08
N ARG A 324 17.26 20.62 -7.11
CA ARG A 324 18.62 20.65 -7.71
C ARG A 324 18.61 20.96 -9.21
N LYS A 325 17.49 20.69 -9.88
CA LYS A 325 17.28 20.97 -11.31
C LYS A 325 16.59 22.30 -11.58
N SER A 326 16.50 23.16 -10.57
CA SER A 326 15.86 24.46 -10.65
C SER A 326 14.37 24.41 -11.01
N ALA A 327 13.69 23.27 -10.84
CA ALA A 327 12.24 23.14 -10.98
C ALA A 327 11.55 23.48 -9.64
N TRP A 328 11.67 24.74 -9.21
CA TRP A 328 11.38 25.16 -7.83
C TRP A 328 9.90 24.98 -7.45
N TRP A 329 9.00 25.34 -8.36
CA TRP A 329 7.57 25.18 -8.15
C TRP A 329 7.18 23.70 -8.02
N ALA A 330 7.65 22.84 -8.93
CA ALA A 330 7.37 21.40 -8.88
C ALA A 330 7.97 20.74 -7.62
N ALA A 331 9.14 21.20 -7.17
CA ALA A 331 9.73 20.75 -5.91
C ALA A 331 8.87 21.13 -4.71
N ALA A 332 8.37 22.37 -4.65
CA ALA A 332 7.46 22.80 -3.59
C ALA A 332 6.14 22.02 -3.63
N GLU A 333 5.59 21.78 -4.83
CA GLU A 333 4.36 21.02 -5.05
C GLU A 333 4.46 19.58 -4.53
N ALA A 334 5.58 18.89 -4.81
CA ALA A 334 5.82 17.55 -4.28
C ALA A 334 5.81 17.51 -2.74
N LEU A 335 6.17 18.61 -2.06
CA LEU A 335 6.08 18.69 -0.59
C LEU A 335 4.67 19.02 -0.08
N ARG A 336 3.77 19.54 -0.93
CA ARG A 336 2.44 20.02 -0.53
C ARG A 336 1.68 18.94 0.24
N ASP A 337 1.59 17.73 -0.31
CA ASP A 337 0.81 16.64 0.28
C ASP A 337 1.43 16.11 1.57
N VAL A 338 2.76 16.09 1.66
CA VAL A 338 3.47 15.74 2.89
C VAL A 338 3.17 16.77 4.00
N LEU A 339 3.07 18.05 3.65
CA LEU A 339 2.83 19.16 4.58
C LEU A 339 1.36 19.36 4.96
N ALA A 340 0.43 19.10 4.05
CA ALA A 340 -0.99 19.40 4.20
C ALA A 340 -1.70 18.57 5.29
N ASN A 341 -1.04 17.56 5.87
CA ASN A 341 -1.63 16.64 6.85
C ASN A 341 -2.97 16.06 6.40
N ARG A 342 -3.19 15.91 5.09
CA ARG A 342 -4.30 15.13 4.52
C ARG A 342 -4.03 13.63 4.69
N TRP A 343 -3.61 13.29 5.91
CA TRP A 343 -3.34 11.94 6.36
C TRP A 343 -4.68 11.36 6.81
N ASP A 344 -5.53 11.07 5.86
CA ASP A 344 -6.76 10.37 6.18
C ASP A 344 -6.37 8.95 6.62
N MET A 345 -6.50 8.71 7.94
CA MET A 345 -6.73 7.46 8.69
C MET A 345 -5.97 6.15 8.37
N PHE A 346 -5.23 6.00 7.27
CA PHE A 346 -4.83 4.71 6.73
C PHE A 346 -3.30 4.52 6.55
N ASP A 347 -2.51 5.60 6.65
CA ASP A 347 -1.04 5.51 6.54
C ASP A 347 -0.41 5.21 7.90
N VAL A 348 0.06 3.96 8.07
CA VAL A 348 0.81 3.48 9.25
C VAL A 348 2.33 3.49 9.00
N ASP A 349 2.78 4.08 7.89
CA ASP A 349 4.21 4.11 7.56
C ASP A 349 5.01 4.87 8.64
N GLU A 350 5.98 4.17 9.24
CA GLU A 350 6.90 4.72 10.24
C GLU A 350 7.73 5.89 9.67
N GLY A 351 7.90 5.95 8.35
CA GLY A 351 8.59 7.02 7.64
C GLY A 351 7.84 8.35 7.59
N GLY A 352 6.51 8.35 7.69
CA GLY A 352 5.66 9.54 7.52
C GLY A 352 6.03 10.72 8.44
N PRO A 353 6.12 10.54 9.77
CA PRO A 353 6.51 11.61 10.69
C PRO A 353 7.91 12.16 10.40
N GLN A 354 8.85 11.31 10.00
CA GLN A 354 10.21 11.73 9.66
C GLN A 354 10.23 12.54 8.36
N ALA A 355 9.57 12.04 7.31
CA ALA A 355 9.41 12.74 6.03
C ALA A 355 8.76 14.11 6.23
N LYS A 356 7.75 14.23 7.11
CA LYS A 356 7.15 15.53 7.45
C LYS A 356 8.14 16.48 8.12
N ARG A 357 8.91 15.99 9.10
CA ARG A 357 9.94 16.82 9.76
C ARG A 357 10.95 17.33 8.74
N GLU A 358 11.38 16.46 7.83
CA GLU A 358 12.29 16.80 6.75
C GLU A 358 11.68 17.81 5.77
N ALA A 359 10.44 17.59 5.33
CA ALA A 359 9.71 18.52 4.47
C ALA A 359 9.61 19.92 5.11
N ILE A 360 9.27 20.02 6.40
CA ILE A 360 9.21 21.30 7.14
C ILE A 360 10.60 21.97 7.18
N ALA A 361 11.66 21.19 7.41
CA ALA A 361 13.03 21.71 7.45
C ALA A 361 13.45 22.25 6.07
N LEU A 362 13.21 21.47 5.00
CA LEU A 362 13.49 21.88 3.62
C LEU A 362 12.71 23.13 3.23
N SER A 363 11.42 23.19 3.55
CA SER A 363 10.61 24.37 3.21
C SER A 363 11.14 25.64 3.87
N ARG A 364 11.66 25.57 5.11
CA ARG A 364 12.28 26.73 5.77
C ARG A 364 13.53 27.21 5.05
N ILE A 365 14.39 26.27 4.65
CA ILE A 365 15.62 26.57 3.90
C ILE A 365 15.26 27.20 2.55
N TRP A 366 14.35 26.58 1.80
CA TRP A 366 13.98 27.06 0.46
C TRP A 366 13.25 28.40 0.49
N MET A 367 12.41 28.68 1.49
CA MET A 367 11.82 30.01 1.67
C MET A 367 12.86 31.10 1.92
N ALA A 368 13.96 30.79 2.62
CA ALA A 368 15.04 31.74 2.83
C ALA A 368 15.81 32.02 1.53
N GLU A 369 16.19 30.96 0.80
CA GLU A 369 16.84 31.06 -0.52
C GLU A 369 15.98 31.81 -1.55
N GLU A 370 14.68 31.50 -1.59
CA GLU A 370 13.72 32.16 -2.47
C GLU A 370 13.58 33.64 -2.17
N LYS A 371 13.55 34.01 -0.88
CA LYS A 371 13.49 35.41 -0.46
C LYS A 371 14.69 36.21 -0.95
N GLU A 372 15.88 35.63 -0.94
CA GLU A 372 17.09 36.28 -1.49
C GLU A 372 16.99 36.54 -2.99
N GLN A 373 16.21 35.72 -3.71
CA GLN A 373 15.97 35.85 -5.15
C GLN A 373 14.66 36.58 -5.49
N GLY A 374 13.93 37.09 -4.49
CA GLY A 374 12.63 37.75 -4.70
C GLY A 374 11.49 36.79 -5.11
N LEU A 375 11.61 35.50 -4.82
CA LEU A 375 10.64 34.45 -5.13
C LEU A 375 9.83 34.05 -3.88
N THR A 376 8.64 33.46 -4.07
CA THR A 376 7.73 33.04 -2.96
C THR A 376 7.13 31.65 -3.10
N PHE A 377 7.59 30.83 -4.05
CA PHE A 377 6.94 29.56 -4.41
C PHE A 377 6.69 28.62 -3.22
N THR A 378 7.71 28.35 -2.41
CA THR A 378 7.61 27.44 -1.26
C THR A 378 6.66 28.00 -0.21
N LYS A 379 6.69 29.32 0.02
CA LYS A 379 5.79 29.98 0.97
C LYS A 379 4.33 29.82 0.53
N ASP A 380 4.06 30.05 -0.75
CA ASP A 380 2.71 29.95 -1.31
C ASP A 380 2.17 28.52 -1.17
N VAL A 381 2.97 27.51 -1.49
CA VAL A 381 2.59 26.10 -1.33
C VAL A 381 2.37 25.72 0.14
N VAL A 382 3.23 26.16 1.06
CA VAL A 382 3.07 25.89 2.49
C VAL A 382 1.78 26.53 3.04
N ASP A 383 1.47 27.76 2.62
CA ASP A 383 0.26 28.45 3.06
C ASP A 383 -1.01 27.85 2.45
N ASP A 384 -0.95 27.39 1.20
CA ASP A 384 -2.04 26.67 0.55
C ASP A 384 -2.27 25.28 1.17
N ALA A 385 -1.20 24.55 1.49
CA ALA A 385 -1.26 23.26 2.20
C ALA A 385 -1.97 23.40 3.56
N LYS A 386 -1.70 24.48 4.32
CA LYS A 386 -2.40 24.77 5.59
C LYS A 386 -3.88 25.08 5.39
N LYS A 387 -4.24 25.70 4.26
CA LYS A 387 -5.63 26.05 3.90
C LYS A 387 -6.37 24.89 3.23
N GLY A 388 -5.67 23.83 2.83
CA GLY A 388 -6.22 22.75 2.03
C GLY A 388 -6.68 23.21 0.64
N VAL A 389 -6.05 24.24 0.05
CA VAL A 389 -6.37 24.76 -1.28
C VAL A 389 -5.33 24.27 -2.28
N SER A 390 -5.74 23.93 -3.52
CA SER A 390 -4.83 23.67 -4.62
C SER A 390 -4.87 24.82 -5.61
N ARG A 391 -3.70 25.34 -6.02
CA ARG A 391 -3.57 26.32 -7.11
C ARG A 391 -2.96 25.66 -8.34
N PRO A 392 -3.36 26.10 -9.55
CA PRO A 392 -2.66 25.70 -10.77
C PRO A 392 -1.21 26.22 -10.76
N PRO A 393 -0.30 25.58 -11.52
CA PRO A 393 1.05 26.08 -11.70
C PRO A 393 1.05 27.52 -12.23
N PRO A 394 2.00 28.38 -11.79
CA PRO A 394 2.19 29.68 -12.40
C PRO A 394 2.55 29.48 -13.88
N GLU A 395 1.96 30.29 -14.75
CA GLU A 395 2.36 30.35 -16.16
C GLU A 395 3.77 30.96 -16.23
N GLY A 396 4.78 30.12 -16.51
CA GLY A 396 6.19 30.49 -16.60
C GLY A 396 6.86 29.79 -17.76
#